data_AF-A0A7W4YML7-F1
#
_entry.id   AF-A0A7W4YML7-F1
#
_cell.length_a   1.000
_cell.length_b   1.000
_cell.length_c   1.000
_cell.angle_alpha   90.00
_cell.angle_beta   90.00
_cell.angle_gamma   90.00
#
_symmetry.space_group_name_H-M   'P 1'
#
loop_
_entity.id
_entity.type
_entity.pdbx_description
1 polymer ?
#
loop_
_entity_poly.entity_id
_entity_poly.type
_entity_poly.pdbx_seq_one_letter_code
_entity_poly.pdbx_strand_id
1 'polypeptide(L)'
;RLDELVRAMERLPAQALVYYEDAGFYHREMAATARARLLPRIDVYGMNEDELQEYVGRSVDLLDARDVSAALAQAHALIPVSALVVHTRFWAIAVGPDAGRYREALENAVLMSATRYRLGDSLVASDLEETAQLPRHRGGERLVATLERTRTDARGVAAVVADVASPTTIGLGDSFVGGFLSAFYLREGSG
;
A
#
# COMPACT_ATOMS: atom_id res chain seq x y z
N ARG A 1 8.35 11.64 -23.07
CA ARG A 1 8.42 10.69 -21.93
C ARG A 1 7.12 10.64 -21.12
N LEU A 2 6.71 11.66 -20.34
CA LEU A 2 5.42 11.59 -19.62
C LEU A 2 4.20 11.50 -20.55
N ASP A 3 4.17 12.26 -21.65
CA ASP A 3 3.07 12.17 -22.64
C ASP A 3 3.00 10.80 -23.32
N GLU A 4 4.15 10.13 -23.48
CA GLU A 4 4.19 8.78 -24.07
C GLU A 4 3.64 7.75 -23.08
N LEU A 5 3.93 7.92 -21.79
CA LEU A 5 3.36 7.10 -20.72
C LEU A 5 1.84 7.28 -20.64
N VAL A 6 1.35 8.52 -20.64
CA VAL A 6 -0.10 8.81 -20.66
C VAL A 6 -0.77 8.17 -21.88
N ARG A 7 -0.19 8.33 -23.07
CA ARG A 7 -0.69 7.67 -24.29
C ARG A 7 -0.64 6.14 -24.23
N ALA A 8 0.30 5.56 -23.49
CA ALA A 8 0.35 4.12 -23.27
C ALA A 8 -0.76 3.67 -22.31
N MET A 9 -1.00 4.41 -21.23
CA MET A 9 -2.08 4.16 -20.28
C MET A 9 -3.46 4.29 -20.93
N GLU A 10 -3.61 5.17 -21.92
CA GLU A 10 -4.83 5.30 -22.73
C GLU A 10 -5.19 4.06 -23.53
N ARG A 11 -4.22 3.18 -23.81
CA ARG A 11 -4.44 1.94 -24.55
C ARG A 11 -4.67 0.74 -23.63
N LEU A 12 -4.68 0.95 -22.30
CA LEU A 12 -4.99 -0.12 -21.37
C LEU A 12 -6.46 -0.52 -21.50
N PRO A 13 -6.78 -1.82 -21.33
CA PRO A 13 -8.17 -2.27 -21.22
C PRO A 13 -8.92 -1.52 -20.11
N ALA A 14 -10.22 -1.34 -20.25
CA ALA A 14 -11.04 -0.61 -19.26
C ALA A 14 -11.01 -1.24 -17.86
N GLN A 15 -10.75 -2.55 -17.79
CA GLN A 15 -10.62 -3.32 -16.55
C GLN A 15 -9.19 -3.35 -15.98
N ALA A 16 -8.22 -2.70 -16.65
CA ALA A 16 -6.85 -2.67 -16.14
C ALA A 16 -6.79 -1.84 -14.86
N LEU A 17 -6.13 -2.39 -13.84
CA LEU A 17 -5.81 -1.67 -12.62
C LEU A 17 -4.46 -0.96 -12.78
N VAL A 18 -4.44 0.35 -12.59
CA VAL A 18 -3.22 1.14 -12.55
C VAL A 18 -2.82 1.39 -11.11
N TYR A 19 -1.76 0.73 -10.69
CA TYR A 19 -1.09 0.95 -9.41
C TYR A 19 0.13 1.85 -9.60
N TYR A 20 0.25 2.89 -8.78
CA TYR A 20 1.42 3.76 -8.71
C TYR A 20 2.01 3.69 -7.29
N GLU A 21 3.27 3.29 -7.16
CA GLU A 21 3.99 3.32 -5.88
C GLU A 21 4.87 4.58 -5.84
N ASP A 22 4.74 5.39 -4.80
CA ASP A 22 5.69 6.47 -4.54
C ASP A 22 7.07 5.86 -4.21
N ALA A 23 8.13 6.52 -4.67
CA ALA A 23 9.47 5.96 -4.64
C ALA A 23 10.50 6.99 -4.15
N GLY A 24 10.08 7.95 -3.33
CA GLY A 24 10.95 8.98 -2.77
C GLY A 24 11.70 9.78 -3.85
N PHE A 25 11.00 10.64 -4.58
CA PHE A 25 11.65 11.49 -5.58
C PHE A 25 12.67 12.46 -4.94
N TYR A 26 13.94 12.39 -5.36
CA TYR A 26 14.97 13.36 -4.99
C TYR A 26 14.62 14.83 -5.35
N HIS A 27 13.72 15.04 -6.33
CA HIS A 27 13.26 16.37 -6.74
C HIS A 27 11.72 16.50 -6.68
N ARG A 28 11.24 17.22 -5.67
CA ARG A 28 9.79 17.41 -5.41
C ARG A 28 9.01 18.02 -6.57
N GLU A 29 9.63 18.93 -7.33
CA GLU A 29 8.99 19.56 -8.48
C GLU A 29 8.71 18.55 -9.61
N MET A 30 9.60 17.57 -9.77
CA MET A 30 9.43 16.48 -10.74
C MET A 30 8.32 15.52 -10.28
N ALA A 31 8.28 15.18 -8.98
CA ALA A 31 7.22 14.36 -8.39
C ALA A 31 5.85 15.00 -8.57
N ALA A 32 5.73 16.30 -8.27
CA ALA A 32 4.49 17.04 -8.43
C ALA A 32 4.03 17.08 -9.90
N THR A 33 4.96 17.27 -10.84
CA THR A 33 4.65 17.27 -12.28
C THR A 33 4.20 15.90 -12.77
N ALA A 34 4.90 14.83 -12.39
CA ALA A 34 4.52 13.46 -12.74
C ALA A 34 3.16 13.10 -12.13
N ARG A 35 2.95 13.38 -10.84
CA ARG A 35 1.68 13.14 -10.15
C ARG A 35 0.54 13.90 -10.82
N ALA A 36 0.66 15.21 -11.04
CA ALA A 36 -0.40 16.01 -11.66
C ALA A 36 -0.82 15.47 -13.05
N ARG A 37 0.12 14.89 -13.80
CA ARG A 37 -0.12 14.30 -15.12
C ARG A 37 -0.74 12.90 -15.07
N LEU A 38 -0.33 12.07 -14.11
CA LEU A 38 -0.69 10.65 -14.06
C LEU A 38 -1.90 10.37 -13.16
N LEU A 39 -2.14 11.20 -12.15
CA LEU A 39 -3.19 11.01 -11.14
C LEU A 39 -4.59 10.73 -11.71
N PRO A 40 -5.05 11.37 -12.80
CA PRO A 40 -6.35 11.04 -13.41
C PRO A 40 -6.47 9.61 -13.95
N ARG A 41 -5.36 8.87 -14.02
CA ARG A 41 -5.28 7.50 -14.54
C ARG A 41 -4.80 6.50 -13.51
N ILE A 42 -4.60 6.91 -12.25
CA ILE A 42 -4.14 6.04 -11.17
C ILE A 42 -5.36 5.60 -10.37
N ASP A 43 -5.57 4.28 -10.28
CA ASP A 43 -6.62 3.70 -9.46
C ASP A 43 -6.17 3.56 -8.01
N VAL A 44 -4.93 3.09 -7.83
CA VAL A 44 -4.30 2.87 -6.52
C VAL A 44 -2.98 3.63 -6.44
N TYR A 45 -2.84 4.50 -5.44
CA TYR A 45 -1.59 5.20 -5.15
C TYR A 45 -1.02 4.66 -3.83
N GLY A 46 0.12 3.97 -3.87
CA GLY A 46 0.81 3.41 -2.73
C GLY A 46 1.96 4.29 -2.23
N MET A 47 2.23 4.25 -0.92
CA MET A 47 3.39 4.90 -0.28
C MET A 47 3.70 4.24 1.08
N ASN A 48 4.91 4.49 1.59
CA ASN A 48 5.35 4.06 2.93
C ASN A 48 5.12 5.15 4.02
N GLU A 49 5.56 4.90 5.26
CA GLU A 49 5.45 5.87 6.35
C GLU A 49 6.24 7.16 6.17
N ASP A 50 7.42 7.09 5.54
CA ASP A 50 8.30 8.24 5.36
C ASP A 50 7.69 9.21 4.34
N GLU A 51 7.15 8.67 3.25
CA GLU A 51 6.43 9.41 2.22
C GLU A 51 5.13 10.02 2.78
N LEU A 52 4.35 9.27 3.58
CA LEU A 52 3.17 9.82 4.27
C LEU A 52 3.55 11.04 5.10
N GLN A 53 4.57 10.92 5.95
CA GLN A 53 5.06 12.00 6.82
C GLN A 53 5.59 13.18 6.01
N GLU A 54 6.23 12.92 4.87
CA GLU A 54 6.71 13.93 3.94
C GLU A 54 5.55 14.74 3.35
N TYR A 55 4.47 14.07 2.92
CA TYR A 55 3.28 14.73 2.38
C TYR A 55 2.54 15.56 3.42
N VAL A 56 2.40 15.07 4.64
CA VAL A 56 1.70 15.81 5.71
C VAL A 56 2.60 16.85 6.40
N GLY A 57 3.90 16.83 6.13
CA GLY A 57 4.87 17.81 6.64
C GLY A 57 5.14 17.71 8.15
N ARG A 58 4.94 16.54 8.75
CA ARG A 58 5.12 16.29 10.18
C ARG A 58 5.31 14.80 10.46
N SER A 59 5.86 14.48 11.62
CA SER A 59 5.83 13.10 12.14
C SER A 59 4.41 12.68 12.48
N VAL A 60 4.13 11.39 12.31
CA VAL A 60 2.84 10.74 12.62
C VAL A 60 3.09 9.61 13.61
N ASP A 61 2.36 9.58 14.72
CA ASP A 61 2.32 8.42 15.58
C ASP A 61 1.53 7.31 14.88
N LEU A 62 2.26 6.35 14.29
CA LEU A 62 1.69 5.25 13.50
C LEU A 62 0.82 4.28 14.32
N LEU A 63 0.71 4.44 15.65
CA LEU A 63 -0.15 3.63 16.51
C LEU A 63 -1.25 4.45 17.21
N ASP A 64 -1.33 5.76 16.98
CA ASP A 64 -2.45 6.61 17.40
C ASP A 64 -3.51 6.72 16.28
N ALA A 65 -4.70 6.17 16.53
CA ALA A 65 -5.77 6.13 15.53
C ALA A 65 -6.27 7.52 15.10
N ARG A 66 -6.24 8.52 15.99
CA ARG A 66 -6.65 9.88 15.67
C ARG A 66 -5.58 10.54 14.80
N ASP A 67 -4.31 10.35 15.15
CA ASP A 67 -3.21 10.93 14.39
C ASP A 67 -3.11 10.32 12.98
N VAL A 68 -3.16 8.99 12.89
CA VAL A 68 -3.18 8.28 11.59
C VAL A 68 -4.41 8.68 10.77
N SER A 69 -5.62 8.75 11.36
CA SER A 69 -6.80 9.19 10.61
C SER A 69 -6.63 10.60 10.04
N ALA A 70 -6.02 11.51 10.79
CA ALA A 70 -5.78 12.87 10.34
C ALA A 70 -4.74 12.91 9.21
N ALA A 71 -3.65 12.14 9.34
CA ALA A 71 -2.62 12.04 8.33
C ALA A 71 -3.15 11.45 7.01
N LEU A 72 -3.89 10.34 7.07
CA LEU A 72 -4.49 9.71 5.89
C LEU A 72 -5.47 10.66 5.17
N ALA A 73 -6.27 11.42 5.92
CA ALA A 73 -7.18 12.42 5.33
C ALA A 73 -6.43 13.58 4.66
N GLN A 74 -5.34 14.05 5.27
CA GLN A 74 -4.48 15.10 4.71
C GLN A 74 -3.80 14.62 3.42
N ALA A 75 -3.23 13.42 3.42
CA ALA A 75 -2.60 12.84 2.25
C ALA A 75 -3.60 12.60 1.11
N HIS A 76 -4.79 12.06 1.40
CA HIS A 76 -5.84 11.84 0.38
C HIS A 76 -6.39 13.14 -0.20
N ALA A 77 -6.41 14.24 0.58
CA ALA A 77 -6.75 15.56 0.05
C ALA A 77 -5.70 16.10 -0.94
N LEU A 78 -4.42 15.75 -0.76
CA LEU A 78 -3.34 16.10 -1.68
C LEU A 78 -3.27 15.18 -2.91
N ILE A 79 -3.73 13.94 -2.75
CA ILE A 79 -3.66 12.86 -3.75
C ILE A 79 -5.05 12.22 -3.88
N PRO A 80 -5.99 12.86 -4.59
CA PRO A 80 -7.39 12.44 -4.64
C PRO A 80 -7.60 11.28 -5.64
N VAL A 81 -7.08 10.10 -5.29
CA VAL A 81 -7.25 8.84 -6.04
C VAL A 81 -8.38 7.99 -5.47
N SER A 82 -8.83 6.98 -6.23
CA SER A 82 -9.89 6.06 -5.79
C SER A 82 -9.48 5.22 -4.57
N ALA A 83 -8.20 4.86 -4.47
CA ALA A 83 -7.61 4.28 -3.27
C ALA A 83 -6.16 4.77 -3.05
N LEU A 84 -5.92 5.43 -1.92
CA LEU A 84 -4.60 5.75 -1.40
C LEU A 84 -4.19 4.66 -0.40
N VAL A 85 -3.14 3.92 -0.69
CA VAL A 85 -2.60 2.86 0.16
C VAL A 85 -1.36 3.39 0.88
N VAL A 86 -1.34 3.25 2.20
CA VAL A 86 -0.14 3.46 3.01
C VAL A 86 0.24 2.14 3.66
N HIS A 87 1.49 1.71 3.49
CA HIS A 87 2.05 0.56 4.19
C HIS A 87 3.13 1.03 5.17
N THR A 88 3.22 0.34 6.30
CA THR A 88 4.16 0.63 7.36
C THR A 88 4.65 -0.68 7.97
N ARG A 89 5.64 -0.60 8.87
CA ARG A 89 6.03 -1.77 9.67
C ARG A 89 4.94 -2.33 10.60
N PHE A 90 3.82 -1.63 10.80
CA PHE A 90 2.77 -2.02 11.75
C PHE A 90 1.45 -2.44 11.09
N TRP A 91 1.13 -1.88 9.92
CA TRP A 91 -0.15 -2.04 9.22
C TRP A 91 -0.02 -1.57 7.78
N ALA A 92 -0.97 -1.99 6.94
CA ALA A 92 -1.23 -1.43 5.63
C ALA A 92 -2.72 -1.02 5.53
N ILE A 93 -3.00 0.19 5.08
CA ILE A 93 -4.34 0.77 5.03
C ILE A 93 -4.57 1.46 3.69
N ALA A 94 -5.68 1.12 3.04
CA ALA A 94 -6.27 1.88 1.94
C ALA A 94 -7.31 2.87 2.46
N VAL A 95 -7.31 4.09 1.92
CA VAL A 95 -8.38 5.09 2.10
C VAL A 95 -8.90 5.60 0.76
N GLY A 96 -10.19 5.89 0.67
CA GLY A 96 -10.84 6.40 -0.54
C GLY A 96 -12.10 5.62 -0.90
N PRO A 97 -12.83 6.06 -1.94
CA PRO A 97 -14.10 5.45 -2.34
C PRO A 97 -14.00 3.94 -2.64
N ASP A 98 -12.86 3.50 -3.18
CA ASP A 98 -12.67 2.11 -3.60
C ASP A 98 -11.88 1.27 -2.58
N ALA A 99 -11.47 1.85 -1.44
CA ALA A 99 -10.70 1.15 -0.40
C ALA A 99 -11.34 -0.19 0.03
N GLY A 100 -12.67 -0.23 0.06
CA GLY A 100 -13.50 -1.41 0.32
C GLY A 100 -13.10 -2.66 -0.47
N ARG A 101 -12.63 -2.47 -1.71
CA ARG A 101 -12.36 -3.54 -2.69
C ARG A 101 -11.02 -4.24 -2.45
N TYR A 102 -10.11 -3.63 -1.70
CA TYR A 102 -8.70 -4.03 -1.68
C TYR A 102 -8.27 -4.78 -0.42
N ARG A 103 -9.18 -5.20 0.47
CA ARG A 103 -8.81 -5.95 1.69
C ARG A 103 -7.95 -7.18 1.37
N GLU A 104 -8.39 -8.02 0.45
CA GLU A 104 -7.68 -9.26 0.08
C GLU A 104 -6.34 -8.97 -0.58
N ALA A 105 -6.27 -7.90 -1.39
CA ALA A 105 -5.03 -7.44 -2.00
C ALA A 105 -4.03 -6.94 -0.95
N LEU A 106 -4.49 -6.16 0.04
CA LEU A 106 -3.67 -5.72 1.17
C LEU A 106 -3.18 -6.89 2.02
N GLU A 107 -4.03 -7.88 2.26
CA GLU A 107 -3.66 -9.09 3.01
C GLU A 107 -2.51 -9.82 2.32
N ASN A 108 -2.63 -10.05 1.01
CA ASN A 108 -1.59 -10.70 0.23
C ASN A 108 -0.31 -9.86 0.14
N ALA A 109 -0.44 -8.55 -0.04
CA ALA A 109 0.69 -7.61 -0.07
C ALA A 109 1.51 -7.67 1.23
N VAL A 110 0.83 -7.64 2.39
CA VAL A 110 1.47 -7.76 3.70
C VAL A 110 2.15 -9.12 3.85
N LEU A 111 1.50 -10.21 3.43
CA LEU A 111 2.07 -11.56 3.51
C LEU A 111 3.30 -11.72 2.62
N MET A 112 3.25 -11.26 1.37
CA MET A 112 4.37 -11.33 0.43
C MET A 112 5.57 -10.54 0.94
N SER A 113 5.33 -9.31 1.40
CA SER A 113 6.38 -8.46 1.96
C SER A 113 7.00 -9.07 3.22
N ALA A 114 6.19 -9.61 4.14
CA ALA A 114 6.68 -10.28 5.35
C ALA A 114 7.42 -11.59 5.04
N THR A 115 6.99 -12.35 4.03
CA THR A 115 7.66 -13.59 3.61
C THR A 115 9.06 -13.28 3.11
N ARG A 116 9.17 -12.26 2.26
CA ARG A 116 10.48 -11.81 1.76
C ARG A 116 11.36 -11.22 2.86
N TYR A 117 10.78 -10.46 3.80
CA TYR A 117 11.49 -9.97 4.97
C TYR A 117 12.16 -11.11 5.74
N ARG A 118 11.46 -12.25 5.88
CA ARG A 118 11.94 -13.46 6.58
C ARG A 118 12.99 -14.25 5.79
N LEU A 119 12.77 -14.45 4.50
CA LEU A 119 13.45 -15.50 3.73
C LEU A 119 14.30 -14.99 2.56
N GLY A 120 14.24 -13.69 2.27
CA GLY A 120 14.88 -13.11 1.09
C GLY A 120 14.20 -13.55 -0.21
N ASP A 121 14.98 -13.65 -1.29
CA ASP A 121 14.44 -13.77 -2.65
C ASP A 121 14.11 -15.22 -3.08
N SER A 122 14.47 -16.22 -2.27
CA SER A 122 14.27 -17.65 -2.57
C SER A 122 12.94 -18.19 -2.04
N LEU A 123 11.87 -17.40 -2.11
CA LEU A 123 10.56 -17.75 -1.55
C LEU A 123 9.74 -18.66 -2.49
N VAL A 124 9.00 -19.58 -1.91
CA VAL A 124 8.03 -20.48 -2.57
C VAL A 124 6.63 -20.32 -1.99
N ALA A 125 5.62 -20.92 -2.63
CA ALA A 125 4.22 -20.77 -2.22
C ALA A 125 3.95 -21.21 -0.76
N SER A 126 4.58 -22.31 -0.30
CA SER A 126 4.42 -22.78 1.08
C SER A 126 4.95 -21.78 2.12
N ASP A 127 5.93 -20.95 1.75
CA ASP A 127 6.50 -19.95 2.66
C ASP A 127 5.50 -18.84 3.00
N LEU A 128 4.60 -18.51 2.06
CA LEU A 128 3.51 -17.58 2.31
C LEU A 128 2.52 -18.17 3.32
N GLU A 129 2.21 -19.47 3.19
CA GLU A 129 1.31 -20.17 4.12
C GLU A 129 1.91 -20.20 5.53
N GLU A 130 3.21 -20.50 5.64
CA GLU A 130 3.93 -20.43 6.92
C GLU A 130 3.93 -19.02 7.50
N THR A 131 4.14 -18.00 6.66
CA THR A 131 4.09 -16.59 7.08
C THR A 131 2.70 -16.18 7.56
N ALA A 132 1.64 -16.72 6.95
CA ALA A 132 0.27 -16.44 7.36
C ALA A 132 -0.07 -17.00 8.75
N GLN A 133 0.66 -18.01 9.23
CA GLN A 133 0.48 -18.55 10.60
C GLN A 133 1.18 -17.73 11.68
N LEU A 134 2.00 -16.75 11.30
CA LEU A 134 2.71 -15.92 12.27
C LEU A 134 1.77 -14.89 12.95
N PRO A 135 2.09 -14.44 14.17
CA PRO A 135 1.31 -13.42 14.85
C PRO A 135 1.22 -12.11 14.07
N ARG A 136 0.06 -11.45 14.15
CA ARG A 136 -0.13 -10.09 13.66
C ARG A 136 0.34 -9.05 14.68
N HIS A 137 0.72 -7.87 14.20
CA HIS A 137 1.15 -6.78 15.05
C HIS A 137 -0.04 -6.23 15.85
N ARG A 138 -0.09 -6.54 17.15
CA ARG A 138 -1.22 -6.18 18.03
C ARG A 138 -1.59 -4.70 18.03
N GLY A 139 -0.61 -3.80 17.92
CA GLY A 139 -0.86 -2.37 17.81
C GLY A 139 -1.56 -2.01 16.50
N GLY A 140 -1.12 -2.63 15.40
CA GLY A 140 -1.69 -2.45 14.07
C GLY A 140 -3.11 -3.00 14.00
N GLU A 141 -3.37 -4.16 14.61
CA GLU A 141 -4.73 -4.74 14.69
C GLU A 141 -5.71 -3.78 15.37
N ARG A 142 -5.31 -3.21 16.52
CA ARG A 142 -6.15 -2.24 17.24
C ARG A 142 -6.37 -0.96 16.44
N LEU A 143 -5.34 -0.48 15.75
CA LEU A 143 -5.41 0.71 14.91
C LEU A 143 -6.36 0.50 13.73
N VAL A 144 -6.15 -0.56 12.94
CA VAL A 144 -6.99 -0.91 11.78
C VAL A 144 -8.45 -1.08 12.21
N ALA A 145 -8.69 -1.86 13.26
CA ALA A 145 -10.05 -2.05 13.79
C ALA A 145 -10.69 -0.74 14.27
N THR A 146 -9.91 0.23 14.74
CA THR A 146 -10.42 1.54 15.14
C THR A 146 -10.74 2.43 13.94
N LEU A 147 -9.86 2.46 12.94
CA LEU A 147 -10.08 3.24 11.73
C LEU A 147 -11.31 2.74 10.96
N GLU A 148 -11.45 1.44 10.77
CA GLU A 148 -12.60 0.89 10.03
C GLU A 148 -13.95 1.09 10.71
N ARG A 149 -13.97 1.21 12.05
CA ARG A 149 -15.19 1.55 12.81
C ARG A 149 -15.55 3.02 12.72
N THR A 150 -14.56 3.89 12.53
CA THR A 150 -14.73 5.35 12.53
C THR A 150 -14.79 5.95 11.13
N ARG A 151 -14.38 5.18 10.12
CA ARG A 151 -14.29 5.60 8.72
C ARG A 151 -14.87 4.53 7.80
N THR A 152 -15.86 4.92 7.01
CA THR A 152 -16.46 4.04 6.00
C THR A 152 -15.57 3.84 4.77
N ASP A 153 -14.66 4.79 4.52
CA ASP A 153 -13.75 4.85 3.38
C ASP A 153 -12.37 4.26 3.67
N ALA A 154 -12.18 3.54 4.77
CA ALA A 154 -10.90 2.94 5.16
C ALA A 154 -10.98 1.41 5.22
N ARG A 155 -9.95 0.73 4.73
CA ARG A 155 -9.74 -0.72 4.90
C ARG A 155 -8.28 -1.02 5.14
N GLY A 156 -7.97 -1.92 6.06
CA GLY A 156 -6.59 -2.23 6.38
C GLY A 156 -6.35 -3.64 6.90
N VAL A 157 -5.07 -3.95 7.03
CA VAL A 157 -4.52 -5.22 7.51
C VAL A 157 -3.35 -4.90 8.44
N ALA A 158 -3.24 -5.61 9.56
CA ALA A 158 -2.09 -5.49 10.44
C ALA A 158 -0.87 -6.22 9.85
N ALA A 159 0.33 -5.66 10.04
CA ALA A 159 1.57 -6.29 9.60
C ALA A 159 1.79 -7.64 10.32
N VAL A 160 2.52 -8.55 9.68
CA VAL A 160 2.99 -9.79 10.31
C VAL A 160 4.20 -9.48 11.19
N VAL A 161 4.24 -10.06 12.39
CA VAL A 161 5.42 -10.02 13.25
C VAL A 161 6.35 -11.15 12.84
N ALA A 162 7.39 -10.79 12.08
CA ALA A 162 8.48 -11.67 11.73
C ALA A 162 9.72 -11.27 12.54
N ASP A 163 10.14 -12.10 13.49
CA ASP A 163 11.41 -11.92 14.20
C ASP A 163 12.46 -12.81 13.53
N VAL A 164 13.39 -12.19 12.81
CA VAL A 164 14.46 -12.88 12.07
C VAL A 164 15.79 -12.21 12.31
N ALA A 165 16.85 -13.01 12.48
CA ALA A 165 18.18 -12.50 12.79
C ALA A 165 18.80 -11.67 11.65
N SER A 166 18.46 -11.97 10.39
CA SER A 166 19.02 -11.34 9.19
C SER A 166 17.89 -10.97 8.22
N PRO A 167 17.18 -9.86 8.47
CA PRO A 167 16.05 -9.47 7.62
C PRO A 167 16.49 -8.92 6.26
N THR A 168 15.71 -9.20 5.22
CA THR A 168 15.84 -8.54 3.92
C THR A 168 14.93 -7.31 3.86
N THR A 169 15.49 -6.10 3.72
CA THR A 169 14.73 -4.85 3.77
C THR A 169 14.65 -4.09 2.46
N ILE A 170 15.63 -4.25 1.56
CA ILE A 170 15.65 -3.60 0.25
C ILE A 170 14.62 -4.27 -0.66
N GLY A 171 13.66 -3.53 -1.22
CA GLY A 171 12.65 -4.05 -2.17
C GLY A 171 11.37 -4.60 -1.52
N LEU A 172 11.14 -4.32 -0.23
CA LEU A 172 9.90 -4.72 0.46
C LEU A 172 8.65 -4.01 -0.10
N GLY A 173 8.79 -2.75 -0.54
CA GLY A 173 7.73 -2.04 -1.25
C GLY A 173 7.36 -2.74 -2.56
N ASP A 174 8.35 -3.12 -3.38
CA ASP A 174 8.10 -3.85 -4.63
C ASP A 174 7.40 -5.20 -4.39
N SER A 175 7.77 -5.89 -3.31
CA SER A 175 7.14 -7.16 -2.93
C SER A 175 5.72 -6.97 -2.41
N PHE A 176 5.47 -5.86 -1.72
CA PHE A 176 4.14 -5.45 -1.31
C PHE A 176 3.26 -5.20 -2.56
N VAL A 177 3.74 -4.40 -3.51
CA VAL A 177 3.04 -4.12 -4.78
C VAL A 177 2.78 -5.40 -5.57
N GLY A 178 3.78 -6.28 -5.68
CA GLY A 178 3.65 -7.57 -6.35
C GLY A 178 2.58 -8.46 -5.72
N GLY A 179 2.56 -8.55 -4.39
CA GLY A 179 1.51 -9.27 -3.65
C GLY A 179 0.12 -8.66 -3.88
N PHE A 180 0.02 -7.34 -3.80
CA PHE A 180 -1.23 -6.62 -4.03
C PHE A 180 -1.83 -6.93 -5.41
N LEU A 181 -1.03 -6.78 -6.47
CA LEU A 181 -1.45 -7.00 -7.85
C LEU A 181 -1.80 -8.47 -8.12
N SER A 182 -1.05 -9.42 -7.54
CA SER A 182 -1.29 -10.85 -7.73
C SER A 182 -2.65 -11.30 -7.21
N ALA A 183 -3.04 -10.86 -6.01
CA ALA A 183 -4.32 -11.19 -5.42
C ALA A 183 -5.49 -10.53 -6.15
N PHE A 184 -5.31 -9.28 -6.58
CA PHE A 184 -6.33 -8.59 -7.39
C PHE A 184 -6.60 -9.33 -8.70
N TYR A 185 -5.55 -9.73 -9.43
CA TYR A 185 -5.68 -10.45 -10.69
C TYR A 185 -6.38 -11.81 -10.52
N LEU A 186 -6.04 -12.57 -9.49
CA LEU A 186 -6.67 -13.88 -9.22
C LEU A 186 -8.17 -13.76 -8.91
N ARG A 187 -8.58 -12.65 -8.28
CA ARG A 187 -9.98 -12.41 -7.93
C ARG A 187 -10.82 -12.01 -9.13
N GLU A 188 -10.33 -11.08 -9.95
CA GLU A 188 -11.06 -10.59 -11.13
C GLU A 188 -10.98 -11.56 -12.33
N GLY A 189 -9.97 -12.42 -12.38
CA GLY A 189 -9.84 -13.47 -13.41
C GLY A 189 -10.68 -14.73 -13.14
N SER A 190 -11.32 -14.84 -11.97
CA SER A 190 -12.17 -15.97 -11.58
C SER A 190 -13.68 -15.68 -11.76
N GLY A 191 -14.04 -14.53 -12.35
CA GLY A 191 -15.42 -14.07 -12.57
C GLY A 191 -15.88 -14.13 -14.02
#